data_AF-L1JHE7-F1
#
_entry.id   AF-L1JHE7-F1
#
_cell.length_a   1.000
_cell.length_b   1.000
_cell.length_c   1.000
_cell.angle_alpha   90.00
_cell.angle_beta   90.00
_cell.angle_gamma   90.00
#
_symmetry.space_group_name_H-M   'P 1'
#
loop_
_entity.id
_entity.type
_entity.pdbx_description
1 polymer ?
#
loop_
_entity_poly.entity_id
_entity_poly.type
_entity_poly.pdbx_seq_one_letter_code
_entity_poly.pdbx_strand_id
1 'polypeptide(L)'
;QQGHSYVGEWKDGVMHGQGSATYLNGDRYDGEWLCGKRSGLGRYSHGSGDVYEGLWSSEKKEGLGVDTFADGRGYRGELEENKYAGIGAYFSKDGPIYQGEWSEGKAHGQGISI
;
A
#
# COMPACT_ATOMS: atom_id res chain seq x y z
N GLN A 1 -7.49 -18.27 -21.69
CA GLN A 1 -8.07 -17.33 -20.71
C GLN A 1 -7.15 -17.34 -19.50
N GLN A 2 -6.40 -16.27 -19.26
CA GLN A 2 -5.68 -16.13 -17.99
C GLN A 2 -6.65 -15.45 -17.04
N GLY A 3 -7.07 -16.15 -15.98
CA GLY A 3 -7.90 -15.63 -14.90
C GLY A 3 -7.04 -14.94 -13.84
N HIS A 4 -7.67 -14.57 -12.72
CA HIS A 4 -6.92 -14.29 -11.49
C HIS A 4 -6.08 -15.52 -11.12
N SER A 5 -4.83 -15.31 -10.72
CA SER A 5 -3.95 -16.38 -10.26
C SER A 5 -3.38 -16.07 -8.89
N TYR A 6 -3.14 -17.11 -8.11
CA TYR A 6 -2.48 -17.04 -6.82
C TYR A 6 -1.43 -18.13 -6.72
N VAL A 7 -0.24 -17.76 -6.25
CA VAL A 7 0.85 -18.68 -5.93
C VAL A 7 1.34 -18.34 -4.53
N GLY A 8 1.18 -19.26 -3.58
CA GLY A 8 1.52 -19.01 -2.20
C GLY A 8 1.01 -20.11 -1.29
N GLU A 9 1.08 -19.84 0.01
CA GLU A 9 0.64 -20.76 1.03
C GLU A 9 -0.90 -20.79 1.15
N TRP A 10 -1.42 -21.95 1.57
CA TRP A 10 -2.85 -22.17 1.76
C TRP A 10 -3.07 -22.82 3.13
N LYS A 11 -4.14 -22.42 3.80
CA LYS A 11 -4.60 -23.03 5.05
C LYS A 11 -6.11 -23.21 4.98
N ASP A 12 -6.60 -24.42 5.24
CA ASP A 12 -8.04 -24.74 5.23
C ASP A 12 -8.78 -24.29 3.95
N GLY A 13 -8.09 -24.37 2.80
CA GLY A 13 -8.65 -23.99 1.50
C GLY A 13 -8.69 -22.49 1.22
N VAL A 14 -8.10 -21.64 2.06
CA VAL A 14 -7.99 -20.19 1.85
C VAL A 14 -6.52 -19.73 1.79
N MET A 15 -6.26 -18.63 1.07
CA MET A 15 -4.93 -18.02 0.99
C MET A 15 -4.45 -17.62 2.38
N HIS A 16 -3.21 -17.96 2.72
CA HIS A 16 -2.62 -17.73 4.04
C HIS A 16 -1.10 -17.58 3.89
N GLY A 17 -0.40 -17.03 4.88
CA GLY A 17 1.06 -16.93 4.85
C GLY A 17 1.56 -16.05 3.70
N GLN A 18 2.72 -16.37 3.12
CA GLN A 18 3.28 -15.61 2.00
C GLN A 18 2.65 -16.03 0.67
N GLY A 19 2.35 -15.06 -0.21
CA GLY A 19 1.87 -15.36 -1.54
C GLY A 19 1.80 -14.17 -2.49
N SER A 20 1.73 -14.50 -3.78
CA SER A 20 1.58 -13.58 -4.90
C SER A 20 0.23 -13.79 -5.57
N ALA A 21 -0.59 -12.74 -5.66
CA ALA A 21 -1.80 -12.70 -6.46
C ALA A 21 -1.61 -11.80 -7.70
N THR A 22 -2.00 -12.29 -8.87
CA THR A 22 -2.07 -11.50 -10.11
C THR A 22 -3.51 -11.36 -10.54
N TYR A 23 -3.92 -10.14 -10.87
CA TYR A 23 -5.29 -9.81 -11.24
C TYR A 23 -5.42 -9.52 -12.73
N LEU A 24 -6.64 -9.66 -13.26
CA LEU A 24 -6.94 -9.47 -14.68
C LEU A 24 -6.64 -8.06 -15.20
N ASN A 25 -6.72 -7.05 -14.34
CA ASN A 25 -6.41 -5.67 -14.67
C ASN A 25 -4.89 -5.38 -14.70
N GLY A 26 -4.05 -6.40 -14.51
CA GLY A 26 -2.60 -6.26 -14.44
C GLY A 26 -2.08 -5.90 -13.05
N ASP A 27 -2.97 -5.72 -12.06
CA ASP A 27 -2.55 -5.50 -10.69
C ASP A 27 -1.89 -6.76 -10.13
N ARG A 28 -1.01 -6.56 -9.15
CA ARG A 28 -0.30 -7.63 -8.45
C ARG A 28 -0.16 -7.30 -6.97
N TYR A 29 -0.36 -8.29 -6.12
CA TYR A 29 0.00 -8.23 -4.70
C TYR A 29 1.03 -9.31 -4.38
N ASP A 30 2.12 -8.93 -3.73
CA ASP A 30 3.12 -9.83 -3.17
C ASP A 30 3.24 -9.54 -1.68
N GLY A 31 2.89 -10.49 -0.81
CA GLY A 31 3.02 -10.27 0.62
C GLY A 31 2.29 -11.29 1.47
N GLU A 32 2.01 -10.90 2.71
CA GLU A 32 1.33 -11.73 3.68
C GLU A 32 -0.19 -11.77 3.45
N TRP A 33 -0.76 -12.94 3.73
CA TRP A 33 -2.18 -13.26 3.64
C TRP A 33 -2.66 -13.89 4.94
N LEU A 34 -3.83 -13.48 5.41
CA LEU A 34 -4.50 -14.05 6.56
C LEU A 34 -5.98 -14.27 6.23
N CYS A 35 -6.39 -15.54 6.22
CA CYS A 35 -7.77 -15.95 5.94
C CYS A 35 -8.33 -15.38 4.63
N GLY A 36 -7.54 -15.46 3.56
CA GLY A 36 -7.93 -14.96 2.24
C GLY A 36 -7.77 -13.46 2.06
N LYS A 37 -7.24 -12.73 3.06
CA LYS A 37 -7.08 -11.28 3.00
C LYS A 37 -5.61 -10.85 3.08
N ARG A 38 -5.22 -9.81 2.34
CA ARG A 38 -3.96 -9.09 2.48
C ARG A 38 -3.79 -8.62 3.92
N SER A 39 -2.65 -8.94 4.50
CA SER A 39 -2.29 -8.63 5.88
C SER A 39 -0.78 -8.48 5.98
N GLY A 40 -0.23 -8.05 7.12
CA GLY A 40 1.20 -7.99 7.36
C GLY A 40 1.93 -7.08 6.37
N LEU A 41 3.18 -7.41 6.05
CA LEU A 41 3.94 -6.68 5.04
C LEU A 41 3.54 -7.14 3.63
N GLY A 42 3.38 -6.19 2.73
CA GLY A 42 3.06 -6.49 1.35
C GLY A 42 3.29 -5.34 0.39
N ARG A 43 3.52 -5.70 -0.88
CA ARG A 43 3.68 -4.81 -2.02
C ARG A 43 2.51 -4.99 -2.98
N TYR A 44 1.76 -3.92 -3.22
CA TYR A 44 0.72 -3.89 -4.24
C TYR A 44 1.16 -3.02 -5.40
N SER A 45 1.22 -3.59 -6.60
CA SER A 45 1.51 -2.88 -7.85
C SER A 45 0.24 -2.79 -8.67
N HIS A 46 -0.20 -1.59 -9.00
CA HIS A 46 -1.25 -1.38 -9.98
C HIS A 46 -0.71 -1.59 -11.39
N GLY A 47 -1.53 -2.12 -12.28
CA GLY A 47 -1.20 -2.20 -13.71
C GLY A 47 -0.95 -0.82 -14.36
N SER A 48 -1.42 0.26 -13.74
CA SER A 48 -1.15 1.65 -14.13
C SER A 48 0.27 2.13 -13.80
N GLY A 49 1.01 1.43 -12.94
CA GLY A 49 2.34 1.81 -12.48
C GLY A 49 2.42 2.34 -11.06
N ASP A 50 1.28 2.60 -10.40
CA ASP A 50 1.28 2.99 -8.99
C ASP A 50 1.69 1.79 -8.11
N VAL A 51 2.43 2.05 -7.03
CA VAL A 51 2.94 1.02 -6.12
C VAL A 51 2.71 1.45 -4.68
N TYR A 52 2.19 0.54 -3.87
CA TYR A 52 2.22 0.64 -2.42
C TYR A 52 3.11 -0.44 -1.83
N GLU A 53 3.96 -0.07 -0.89
CA GLU A 53 4.77 -0.98 -0.08
C GLU A 53 4.60 -0.63 1.39
N GLY A 54 4.08 -1.57 2.18
CA GLY A 54 3.85 -1.29 3.60
C GLY A 54 3.02 -2.35 4.30
N LEU A 55 2.48 -1.94 5.44
CA LEU A 55 1.65 -2.78 6.29
C LEU A 55 0.20 -2.82 5.82
N TRP A 56 -0.39 -4.00 5.90
CA TRP A 56 -1.76 -4.30 5.53
C TRP A 56 -2.50 -4.91 6.72
N SER A 57 -3.76 -4.53 6.87
CA SER A 57 -4.68 -5.15 7.82
C SER A 57 -6.04 -5.32 7.16
N SER A 58 -6.49 -6.57 7.03
CA SER A 58 -7.81 -6.92 6.50
C SER A 58 -8.14 -6.21 5.17
N GLU A 59 -7.27 -6.35 4.16
CA GLU A 59 -7.38 -5.71 2.83
C GLU A 59 -7.10 -4.20 2.76
N LYS A 60 -6.86 -3.54 3.89
CA LYS A 60 -6.59 -2.10 3.94
C LYS A 60 -5.11 -1.83 4.21
N LYS A 61 -4.57 -0.76 3.63
CA LYS A 61 -3.28 -0.20 4.03
C LYS A 61 -3.42 0.35 5.45
N GLU A 62 -2.51 -0.01 6.35
CA GLU A 62 -2.60 0.27 7.79
C GLU A 62 -1.20 0.36 8.38
N GLY A 63 -0.91 1.34 9.23
CA GLY A 63 0.43 1.55 9.80
C GLY A 63 1.41 2.16 8.79
N LEU A 64 2.71 1.87 8.94
CA LEU A 64 3.75 2.49 8.10
C LEU A 64 3.74 1.94 6.67
N GLY A 65 3.84 2.84 5.69
CA GLY A 65 3.95 2.48 4.28
C GLY A 65 4.48 3.59 3.38
N VAL A 66 4.65 3.22 2.12
CA VAL A 66 5.11 4.08 1.03
C VAL A 66 4.16 3.91 -0.15
N ASP A 67 3.54 5.00 -0.59
CA ASP A 67 2.87 5.09 -1.89
C ASP A 67 3.81 5.78 -2.88
N THR A 68 4.02 5.17 -4.04
CA THR A 68 4.73 5.75 -5.18
C THR A 68 3.78 5.76 -6.37
N PHE A 69 3.47 6.95 -6.88
CA PHE A 69 2.60 7.11 -8.04
C PHE A 69 3.42 7.00 -9.33
N ALA A 70 2.77 6.57 -10.42
CA ALA A 70 3.41 6.40 -11.72
C ALA A 70 4.07 7.69 -12.25
N ASP A 71 3.62 8.87 -11.80
CA ASP A 71 4.20 10.17 -12.17
C ASP A 71 5.39 10.61 -11.30
N GLY A 72 5.85 9.74 -10.39
CA GLY A 72 7.01 9.97 -9.53
C GLY A 72 6.70 10.71 -8.23
N ARG A 73 5.45 11.13 -8.00
CA ARG A 73 5.03 11.63 -6.68
C ARG A 73 4.91 10.47 -5.70
N GLY A 74 4.84 10.77 -4.41
CA GLY A 74 4.63 9.73 -3.42
C GLY A 74 4.35 10.24 -2.02
N TYR A 75 4.05 9.29 -1.14
CA TYR A 75 3.85 9.51 0.29
C TYR A 75 4.63 8.47 1.07
N ARG A 76 5.22 8.88 2.19
CA ARG A 76 5.83 7.98 3.18
C ARG A 76 5.37 8.40 4.56
N GLY A 77 4.75 7.49 5.30
CA GLY A 77 4.26 7.78 6.63
C GLY A 77 3.28 6.74 7.12
N GLU A 78 2.47 7.13 8.09
CA GLU A 78 1.42 6.29 8.64
C GLU A 78 0.16 6.32 7.76
N LEU A 79 -0.56 5.21 7.73
CA LEU A 79 -1.84 5.03 7.07
C LEU A 79 -2.85 4.41 8.03
N GLU A 80 -4.10 4.81 7.92
CA GLU A 80 -5.23 4.23 8.63
C GLU A 80 -6.38 4.05 7.65
N GLU A 81 -6.89 2.82 7.53
CA GLU A 81 -7.96 2.47 6.60
C GLU A 81 -7.78 2.98 5.15
N ASN A 82 -6.57 2.85 4.59
CA ASN A 82 -6.15 3.36 3.27
C ASN A 82 -5.96 4.87 3.14
N LYS A 83 -6.07 5.65 4.22
CA LYS A 83 -5.85 7.10 4.22
C LYS A 83 -4.53 7.44 4.87
N TYR A 84 -3.88 8.51 4.42
CA TYR A 84 -2.72 9.07 5.11
C TYR A 84 -3.13 9.62 6.48
N ALA A 85 -2.36 9.27 7.49
CA ALA A 85 -2.60 9.58 8.89
C ALA A 85 -1.27 9.81 9.63
N GLY A 86 -1.34 10.25 10.89
CA GLY A 86 -0.17 10.37 11.76
C GLY A 86 0.91 11.29 11.19
N ILE A 87 2.17 10.91 11.34
CA ILE A 87 3.29 11.67 10.77
C ILE A 87 3.68 11.10 9.40
N GLY A 88 3.81 12.00 8.42
CA GLY A 88 4.17 11.61 7.06
C GLY A 88 4.78 12.73 6.22
N ALA A 89 5.42 12.32 5.13
CA ALA A 89 6.00 13.20 4.14
C ALA A 89 5.44 12.90 2.75
N TYR A 90 5.11 13.96 2.00
CA TYR A 90 4.68 13.90 0.61
C TYR A 90 5.77 14.43 -0.30
N PHE A 91 5.98 13.77 -1.43
CA PHE A 91 7.08 14.00 -2.35
C PHE A 91 6.58 14.29 -3.75
N SER A 92 7.25 15.20 -4.44
CA SER A 92 7.26 15.28 -5.90
C SER A 92 8.30 14.31 -6.45
N LYS A 93 8.36 14.18 -7.78
CA LYS A 93 9.48 13.49 -8.44
C LYS A 93 10.85 14.13 -8.17
N ASP A 94 10.88 15.40 -7.76
CA ASP A 94 12.09 16.21 -7.62
C ASP A 94 12.52 16.39 -6.15
N GLY A 95 11.71 15.94 -5.19
CA GLY A 95 12.02 16.06 -3.76
C GLY A 95 10.79 16.19 -2.85
N PRO A 96 11.00 16.32 -1.53
CA PRO A 96 9.92 16.47 -0.57
C PRO A 96 9.17 17.80 -0.79
N ILE A 97 7.84 17.75 -0.70
CA ILE A 97 6.95 18.93 -0.80
C ILE A 97 6.47 19.33 0.59
N TYR A 98 6.13 18.34 1.41
CA TYR A 98 5.53 18.55 2.71
C TYR A 98 5.94 17.46 3.69
N GLN A 99 6.20 17.84 4.93
CA GLN A 99 6.37 16.93 6.05
C GLN A 99 5.60 17.45 7.25
N GLY A 100 4.75 16.62 7.85
CA GLY A 100 3.93 17.04 8.98
C GLY A 100 2.88 16.01 9.37
N GLU A 101 1.87 16.48 10.09
CA GLU A 101 0.73 15.66 10.52
C GLU A 101 -0.27 15.45 9.38
N TRP A 102 -0.89 14.28 9.36
CA TRP A 102 -1.92 13.88 8.41
C TRP A 102 -3.12 13.34 9.16
N SER A 103 -4.32 13.67 8.68
CA SER A 103 -5.58 13.13 9.18
C SER A 103 -6.55 13.00 8.02
N GLU A 104 -7.23 11.86 7.92
CA GLU A 104 -8.24 11.61 6.88
C GLU A 104 -7.72 11.84 5.44
N GLY A 105 -6.43 11.53 5.21
CA GLY A 105 -5.78 11.67 3.90
C GLY A 105 -5.37 13.09 3.55
N LYS A 106 -5.45 14.04 4.48
CA LYS A 106 -5.11 15.46 4.26
C LYS A 106 -4.04 15.91 5.25
N ALA A 107 -3.16 16.80 4.80
CA ALA A 107 -2.27 17.52 5.69
C ALA A 107 -3.10 18.21 6.79
N HIS A 108 -2.70 18.01 8.04
CA HIS A 108 -3.36 18.47 9.25
C HIS A 108 -2.30 19.01 10.22
N GLY A 109 -2.73 19.67 11.30
CA GLY A 109 -1.82 20.06 12.39
C GLY A 109 -0.61 20.89 11.93
N GLN A 110 0.57 20.58 12.47
CA GLN A 110 1.81 21.26 12.13
C GLN A 110 2.54 20.55 10.98
N GLY A 111 3.18 21.33 10.11
CA GLY A 111 4.05 20.81 9.07
C GLY A 111 4.88 21.87 8.39
N ILE A 112 5.88 21.42 7.64
CA ILE A 112 6.79 22.24 6.86
C ILE A 112 6.54 21.93 5.39
N SER A 113 6.18 22.97 4.62
CA SER A 113 6.27 22.92 3.17
C SER A 113 7.71 23.25 2.77
N ILE A 114 8.30 22.45 1.89
CA ILE A 114 9.71 22.54 1.47
C ILE A 114 9.80 23.13 0.07
#